data_AF-A0A150UU04-F1
#
_entry.id   AF-A0A150UU04-F1
#
_cell.length_a   1.000
_cell.length_b   1.000
_cell.length_c   1.000
_cell.angle_alpha   90.00
_cell.angle_beta   90.00
_cell.angle_gamma   90.00
#
_symmetry.space_group_name_H-M   'P 1'
#
loop_
_entity.id
_entity.type
_entity.pdbx_description
1 polymer ?
#
loop_
_entity_poly.entity_id
_entity_poly.type
_entity_poly.pdbx_seq_one_letter_code
_entity_poly.pdbx_strand_id
1 'polypeptide(L)'
;MVCLLRCLQRRLRLTFAKQVNFVGRPLYMLGVTGLKIALCFAYLRLTSGTTLKFRKVVWSAMAFIGVAQLTSTFVIIFQCRPVAKSWEPHLPGSFLAIYPTWNATAAITIFCDVVTFLLPIPLFIGLQIRPRQKLGLVILFILGLFTSVCSVMRMVQIKTITKGRKPSLCKAKNEIECLREHPAL
;
A
#
# COMPACT_ATOMS: atom_id res chain seq x y z
N MET A 1 -19.65 36.77 6.89
CA MET A 1 -18.67 36.64 5.78
C MET A 1 -17.41 35.84 6.13
N VAL A 2 -16.65 36.20 7.17
CA VAL A 2 -15.36 35.53 7.51
C VAL A 2 -15.51 34.06 7.94
N CYS A 3 -16.63 33.69 8.58
CA CYS A 3 -16.91 32.30 8.94
C CYS A 3 -17.18 31.43 7.69
N LEU A 4 -17.93 31.97 6.73
CA LEU A 4 -18.24 31.31 5.46
C LEU A 4 -16.97 31.08 4.63
N LEU A 5 -16.10 32.08 4.53
CA LEU A 5 -14.82 31.99 3.80
C LEU A 5 -13.89 30.94 4.43
N ARG A 6 -13.80 30.89 5.77
CA ARG A 6 -13.06 29.84 6.49
C ARG A 6 -13.65 28.46 6.28
N CYS A 7 -14.98 28.33 6.29
CA CYS A 7 -15.68 27.06 6.04
C CYS A 7 -15.41 26.54 4.62
N LEU A 8 -15.50 27.42 3.61
CA LEU A 8 -15.29 27.09 2.19
C LEU A 8 -13.83 26.70 1.90
N GLN A 9 -12.87 27.42 2.49
CA GLN A 9 -11.44 27.11 2.38
C GLN A 9 -11.08 25.80 3.11
N ARG A 10 -11.77 25.47 4.21
CA ARG A 10 -11.59 24.18 4.92
C ARG A 10 -12.21 23.02 4.16
N ARG A 11 -13.37 23.21 3.51
CA ARG A 11 -14.02 22.23 2.63
C ARG A 11 -13.10 21.81 1.49
N LEU A 12 -12.53 22.79 0.77
CA LEU A 12 -11.55 22.55 -0.29
C LEU A 12 -10.35 21.74 0.26
N ARG A 13 -9.74 22.18 1.38
CA ARG A 13 -8.61 21.45 1.97
C ARG A 13 -8.96 20.00 2.34
N LEU A 14 -10.18 19.75 2.83
CA LEU A 14 -10.60 18.42 3.24
C LEU A 14 -10.85 17.49 2.06
N THR A 15 -11.51 17.97 0.99
CA THR A 15 -11.76 17.19 -0.22
C THR A 15 -10.47 16.84 -0.93
N PHE A 16 -9.56 17.81 -1.11
CA PHE A 16 -8.23 17.57 -1.66
C PHE A 16 -7.43 16.58 -0.82
N ALA A 17 -7.42 16.72 0.52
CA ALA A 17 -6.70 15.80 1.40
C ALA A 17 -7.24 14.36 1.30
N LYS A 18 -8.57 14.17 1.19
CA LYS A 18 -9.16 12.84 1.02
C LYS A 18 -8.80 12.21 -0.34
N GLN A 19 -8.85 13.00 -1.41
CA GLN A 19 -8.48 12.55 -2.75
C GLN A 19 -7.00 12.18 -2.85
N VAL A 20 -6.10 13.00 -2.28
CA VAL A 20 -4.66 12.70 -2.24
C VAL A 20 -4.39 11.42 -1.45
N ASN A 21 -5.08 11.21 -0.31
CA ASN A 21 -4.95 9.96 0.44
C ASN A 21 -5.47 8.74 -0.33
N PHE A 22 -6.55 8.91 -1.10
CA PHE A 22 -7.10 7.84 -1.94
C PHE A 22 -6.12 7.42 -3.03
N VAL A 23 -5.50 8.37 -3.73
CA VAL A 23 -4.51 8.12 -4.80
C VAL A 23 -3.16 7.67 -4.23
N GLY A 24 -2.75 8.21 -3.08
CA GLY A 24 -1.48 7.88 -2.44
C GLY A 24 -1.41 6.45 -1.88
N ARG A 25 -2.55 5.81 -1.59
CA ARG A 25 -2.61 4.41 -1.14
C ARG A 25 -2.17 3.40 -2.21
N PRO A 26 -2.77 3.34 -3.41
CA PRO A 26 -2.36 2.42 -4.46
C PRO A 26 -0.96 2.75 -4.98
N LEU A 27 -0.58 4.03 -5.12
CA LEU A 27 0.77 4.41 -5.53
C LEU A 27 1.84 3.87 -4.57
N TYR A 28 1.58 3.95 -3.27
CA TYR A 28 2.48 3.38 -2.27
C TYR A 28 2.59 1.85 -2.40
N MET A 29 1.47 1.15 -2.56
CA MET A 29 1.46 -0.31 -2.76
C MET A 29 2.21 -0.73 -4.03
N LEU A 30 2.05 0.02 -5.13
CA LEU A 30 2.78 -0.19 -6.37
C LEU A 30 4.28 0.05 -6.20
N GLY A 31 4.68 1.10 -5.47
CA GLY A 31 6.09 1.38 -5.16
C GLY A 31 6.74 0.25 -4.36
N VAL A 32 6.08 -0.23 -3.31
CA VAL A 32 6.57 -1.36 -2.50
C VAL A 32 6.66 -2.64 -3.33
N THR A 33 5.67 -2.90 -4.19
CA THR A 33 5.67 -4.07 -5.09
C THR A 33 6.77 -3.97 -6.14
N GLY A 34 7.00 -2.77 -6.70
CA GLY A 34 8.09 -2.50 -7.63
C GLY A 34 9.46 -2.80 -7.02
N LEU A 35 9.68 -2.46 -5.74
CA LEU A 35 10.90 -2.83 -5.01
C LEU A 35 11.09 -4.35 -4.90
N LYS A 36 10.03 -5.10 -4.61
CA LYS A 36 10.09 -6.58 -4.55
C LYS A 36 10.42 -7.19 -5.92
N ILE A 37 9.83 -6.67 -7.00
CA ILE A 37 10.11 -7.12 -8.36
C ILE A 37 11.54 -6.75 -8.77
N ALA A 38 12.01 -5.55 -8.45
CA ALA A 38 13.40 -5.13 -8.71
C ALA A 38 14.41 -6.02 -7.97
N LEU A 39 14.09 -6.41 -6.72
CA LEU A 39 14.86 -7.37 -5.95
C LEU A 39 14.89 -8.76 -6.63
N CYS A 40 13.74 -9.26 -7.09
CA CYS A 40 13.66 -10.50 -7.90
C CYS A 40 14.49 -10.43 -9.18
N PHE A 41 14.47 -9.28 -9.86
CA PHE A 41 15.24 -9.07 -11.08
C PHE A 41 16.75 -9.04 -10.80
N ALA A 42 17.17 -8.43 -9.69
CA ALA A 42 18.54 -8.47 -9.23
C ALA A 42 18.97 -9.93 -8.97
N TYR A 43 18.15 -10.73 -8.28
CA TYR A 43 18.42 -12.16 -8.07
C TYR A 43 18.59 -12.94 -9.39
N LEU A 44 17.76 -12.67 -10.40
CA LEU A 44 17.90 -13.30 -11.73
C LEU A 44 19.21 -12.91 -12.43
N ARG A 45 19.60 -11.63 -12.35
CA ARG A 45 20.85 -11.15 -12.96
C ARG A 45 22.07 -11.81 -12.30
N LEU A 46 22.02 -12.00 -10.98
CA LEU A 46 23.08 -12.64 -10.20
C LEU A 46 23.20 -14.14 -10.47
N THR A 47 22.08 -14.81 -10.67
CA THR A 47 22.03 -16.26 -10.94
C THR A 47 22.09 -16.61 -12.43
N SER A 48 22.51 -15.67 -13.28
CA SER A 48 22.65 -15.90 -14.72
C SER A 48 23.61 -17.04 -15.07
N GLY A 49 24.52 -17.43 -14.15
CA GLY A 49 25.43 -18.56 -14.29
C GLY A 49 25.06 -19.81 -13.47
N THR A 50 23.90 -19.85 -12.83
CA THR A 50 23.47 -20.94 -11.92
C THR A 50 22.44 -21.85 -12.60
N THR A 51 22.14 -23.00 -11.96
CA THR A 51 21.15 -24.00 -12.38
C THR A 51 19.82 -23.40 -12.85
N LEU A 52 19.38 -23.79 -14.05
CA LEU A 52 18.12 -23.36 -14.68
C LEU A 52 16.87 -23.55 -13.79
N LYS A 53 16.88 -24.55 -12.89
CA LYS A 53 15.80 -24.81 -11.92
C LYS A 53 15.57 -23.61 -10.99
N PHE A 54 16.63 -22.99 -10.49
CA PHE A 54 16.53 -21.84 -9.59
C PHE A 54 15.96 -20.61 -10.31
N ARG A 55 16.38 -20.36 -11.56
CA ARG A 55 15.85 -19.26 -12.38
C ARG A 55 14.35 -19.40 -12.61
N LYS A 56 13.85 -20.62 -12.87
CA LYS A 56 12.40 -20.88 -13.02
C LYS A 56 11.64 -20.57 -11.73
N VAL A 57 12.17 -20.94 -10.57
CA VAL A 57 11.56 -20.63 -9.26
C VAL A 57 11.51 -19.13 -8.99
N VAL A 58 12.58 -18.39 -9.31
CA VAL A 58 12.58 -16.93 -9.13
C VAL A 58 11.61 -16.25 -10.10
N TRP A 59 11.51 -16.72 -11.35
CA TRP A 59 10.54 -16.20 -12.31
C TRP A 59 9.09 -16.47 -11.88
N SER A 60 8.79 -17.68 -11.39
CA SER A 60 7.45 -18.01 -10.91
C SER A 60 7.08 -17.22 -9.66
N ALA A 61 8.01 -17.04 -8.72
CA ALA A 61 7.81 -16.21 -7.53
C ALA A 61 7.56 -14.74 -7.91
N MET A 62 8.35 -14.18 -8.83
CA MET A 62 8.18 -12.81 -9.32
C MET A 62 6.82 -12.61 -10.00
N ALA A 63 6.41 -13.53 -10.88
CA ALA A 63 5.11 -13.47 -11.54
C ALA A 63 3.96 -13.58 -10.51
N PHE A 64 4.07 -14.51 -9.56
CA PHE A 64 3.09 -14.70 -8.50
C PHE A 64 2.94 -13.45 -7.63
N ILE A 65 4.04 -12.88 -7.13
CA ILE A 65 4.03 -11.66 -6.31
C ILE A 65 3.45 -10.48 -7.10
N GLY A 66 3.86 -10.33 -8.36
CA GLY A 66 3.38 -9.25 -9.24
C GLY A 66 1.88 -9.31 -9.44
N VAL A 67 1.34 -10.48 -9.82
CA VAL A 67 -0.10 -10.68 -10.05
C VAL A 67 -0.88 -10.49 -8.75
N ALA A 68 -0.47 -11.14 -7.67
CA ALA A 68 -1.14 -11.07 -6.37
C ALA A 68 -1.29 -9.62 -5.85
N GLN A 69 -0.21 -8.84 -5.93
CA GLN A 69 -0.19 -7.46 -5.46
C GLN A 69 -0.95 -6.52 -6.40
N LEU A 70 -0.89 -6.77 -7.71
CA LEU A 70 -1.65 -6.00 -8.69
C LEU A 70 -3.16 -6.22 -8.50
N THR A 71 -3.60 -7.47 -8.35
CA THR A 71 -5.00 -7.80 -8.04
C THR A 71 -5.45 -7.14 -6.73
N SER A 72 -4.63 -7.22 -5.68
CA SER A 72 -4.91 -6.56 -4.40
C SER A 72 -5.07 -5.04 -4.54
N THR A 73 -4.24 -4.41 -5.37
CA THR A 73 -4.33 -2.97 -5.67
C THR A 73 -5.64 -2.63 -6.37
N PHE A 74 -6.02 -3.41 -7.38
CA PHE A 74 -7.30 -3.21 -8.08
C PHE A 74 -8.51 -3.41 -7.18
N VAL A 75 -8.47 -4.41 -6.28
CA VAL A 75 -9.53 -4.64 -5.30
C VAL A 75 -9.69 -3.43 -4.38
N ILE A 76 -8.59 -2.82 -3.92
CA ILE A 76 -8.65 -1.61 -3.08
C ILE A 76 -9.18 -0.39 -3.86
N ILE A 77 -8.87 -0.27 -5.15
CA ILE A 77 -9.37 0.82 -6.00
C ILE A 77 -10.88 0.66 -6.24
N PHE A 78 -11.34 -0.58 -6.51
CA PHE A 78 -12.72 -0.89 -6.87
C PHE A 78 -13.58 -1.43 -5.71
N GLN A 79 -13.13 -1.28 -4.47
CA GLN A 79 -13.87 -1.74 -3.28
C GLN A 79 -15.22 -1.01 -3.09
N CYS A 80 -15.39 0.17 -3.70
CA CYS A 80 -16.59 1.00 -3.63
C CYS A 80 -17.27 1.11 -5.00
N ARG A 81 -18.61 1.01 -5.02
CA ARG A 81 -19.44 1.33 -6.19
C ARG A 81 -20.48 2.40 -5.79
N PRO A 82 -20.38 3.65 -6.24
CA PRO A 82 -19.33 4.24 -7.09
C PRO A 82 -18.02 4.52 -6.33
N VAL A 83 -16.88 4.56 -7.04
CA VAL A 83 -15.54 4.85 -6.47
C VAL A 83 -15.51 6.19 -5.73
N ALA A 84 -16.32 7.16 -6.19
CA ALA A 84 -16.47 8.47 -5.57
C ALA A 84 -16.90 8.44 -4.10
N LYS A 85 -17.57 7.35 -3.68
CA LYS A 85 -17.95 7.14 -2.29
C LYS A 85 -16.74 7.06 -1.35
N SER A 86 -15.54 6.77 -1.86
CA SER A 86 -14.33 6.71 -1.04
C SER A 86 -13.87 8.09 -0.53
N TRP A 87 -14.17 9.18 -1.22
CA TRP A 87 -13.84 10.54 -0.77
C TRP A 87 -15.09 11.35 -0.37
N GLU A 88 -16.26 10.99 -0.88
CA GLU A 88 -17.57 11.56 -0.55
C GLU A 88 -18.50 10.49 0.09
N PRO A 89 -18.45 10.31 1.41
CA PRO A 89 -19.20 9.25 2.10
C PRO A 89 -20.74 9.43 2.08
N HIS A 90 -21.23 10.58 1.63
CA HIS A 90 -22.65 10.90 1.56
C HIS A 90 -23.35 10.36 0.30
N LEU A 91 -22.60 9.87 -0.71
CA LEU A 91 -23.23 9.30 -1.91
C LEU A 91 -23.88 7.93 -1.62
N PRO A 92 -25.07 7.67 -2.19
CA PRO A 92 -25.66 6.35 -2.18
C PRO A 92 -24.78 5.38 -3.01
N GLY A 93 -24.63 4.16 -2.52
CA GLY A 93 -23.81 3.14 -3.17
C GLY A 93 -23.50 1.95 -2.26
N SER A 94 -22.97 0.90 -2.85
CA SER A 94 -22.65 -0.36 -2.17
C SER A 94 -21.14 -0.54 -2.04
N PHE A 95 -20.71 -1.15 -0.94
CA PHE A 95 -19.33 -1.61 -0.76
C PHE A 95 -19.27 -3.10 -1.12
N LEU A 96 -18.15 -3.55 -1.68
CA LEU A 96 -17.83 -4.98 -1.66
C LEU A 96 -17.75 -5.44 -0.20
N ALA A 97 -18.05 -6.71 0.08
CA ALA A 97 -17.98 -7.27 1.43
C ALA A 97 -16.59 -7.02 2.04
N ILE A 98 -16.50 -6.03 2.93
CA ILE A 98 -15.23 -5.42 3.35
C ILE A 98 -14.39 -6.44 4.14
N TYR A 99 -15.02 -7.16 5.07
CA TYR A 99 -14.35 -8.11 5.95
C TYR A 99 -13.70 -9.29 5.21
N PRO A 100 -14.42 -10.07 4.36
CA PRO A 100 -13.80 -11.20 3.66
C PRO A 100 -12.75 -10.73 2.65
N THR A 101 -13.02 -9.64 1.93
CA THR A 101 -12.09 -9.09 0.92
C THR A 101 -10.81 -8.60 1.56
N TRP A 102 -10.90 -7.90 2.70
CA TRP A 102 -9.75 -7.42 3.45
C TRP A 102 -8.91 -8.58 4.00
N ASN A 103 -9.56 -9.60 4.57
CA ASN A 103 -8.85 -10.74 5.15
C ASN A 103 -8.11 -11.55 4.07
N ALA A 104 -8.76 -11.82 2.93
CA ALA A 104 -8.13 -12.50 1.81
C ALA A 104 -6.93 -11.71 1.27
N THR A 105 -7.09 -10.40 1.08
CA THR A 105 -6.02 -9.50 0.61
C THR A 105 -4.84 -9.47 1.59
N ALA A 106 -5.12 -9.41 2.89
CA ALA A 106 -4.09 -9.43 3.93
C ALA A 106 -3.31 -10.76 3.94
N ALA A 107 -4.01 -11.90 3.85
CA ALA A 107 -3.39 -13.22 3.81
C ALA A 107 -2.46 -13.38 2.60
N ILE A 108 -2.92 -12.97 1.40
CA ILE A 108 -2.11 -13.01 0.17
C ILE A 108 -0.86 -12.13 0.29
N THR A 109 -1.02 -10.93 0.86
CA THR A 109 0.10 -9.98 1.04
C THR A 109 1.18 -10.57 1.95
N ILE A 110 0.76 -11.11 3.11
CA ILE A 110 1.68 -11.74 4.09
C ILE A 110 2.38 -12.94 3.45
N PHE A 111 1.65 -13.77 2.70
CA PHE A 111 2.24 -14.90 1.99
C PHE A 111 3.31 -14.44 0.99
N CYS A 112 3.04 -13.39 0.21
CA CYS A 112 4.02 -12.81 -0.71
C CYS A 112 5.26 -12.25 0.00
N ASP A 113 5.09 -11.65 1.19
CA ASP A 113 6.21 -11.18 2.01
C ASP A 113 7.10 -12.34 2.45
N VAL A 114 6.50 -13.41 2.97
CA VAL A 114 7.23 -14.62 3.39
C VAL A 114 8.00 -15.24 2.23
N VAL A 115 7.36 -15.39 1.05
CA VAL A 115 8.03 -15.91 -0.15
C VAL A 115 9.23 -15.04 -0.54
N THR A 116 9.07 -13.72 -0.49
CA THR A 116 10.15 -12.76 -0.80
C THR A 116 11.31 -12.88 0.20
N PHE A 117 11.02 -13.11 1.49
CA PHE A 117 12.02 -13.31 2.54
C PHE A 117 12.73 -14.66 2.47
N LEU A 118 12.05 -15.71 2.03
CA LEU A 118 12.64 -17.03 1.88
C LEU A 118 13.53 -17.12 0.62
N LEU A 119 13.23 -16.35 -0.42
CA LEU A 119 13.99 -16.32 -1.68
C LEU A 119 15.52 -16.12 -1.52
N PRO A 120 16.03 -15.21 -0.66
CA PRO A 120 17.47 -15.05 -0.45
C PRO A 120 18.15 -16.21 0.25
N ILE A 121 17.46 -16.99 1.09
CA ILE A 121 18.10 -18.00 1.97
C ILE A 121 18.82 -19.08 1.14
N PRO A 122 18.20 -19.72 0.12
CA PRO A 122 18.89 -20.68 -0.72
C PRO A 122 20.07 -20.10 -1.50
N LEU A 123 19.99 -18.81 -1.87
CA LEU A 123 21.05 -18.12 -2.61
C LEU A 123 22.29 -17.92 -1.74
N PHE A 124 22.11 -17.62 -0.45
CA PHE A 124 23.22 -17.44 0.50
C PHE A 124 23.95 -18.74 0.83
N ILE A 125 23.24 -19.88 0.84
CA ILE A 125 23.81 -21.17 1.26
C ILE A 125 24.56 -21.86 0.11
N GLY A 126 24.12 -21.68 -1.14
CA GLY A 126 24.58 -22.52 -2.25
C GLY A 126 25.57 -21.90 -3.24
N LEU A 127 25.81 -20.59 -3.23
CA LEU A 127 26.49 -19.92 -4.34
C LEU A 127 27.65 -19.02 -3.91
N GLN A 128 28.88 -19.34 -4.38
CA GLN A 128 30.06 -18.47 -4.25
C GLN A 128 29.92 -17.24 -5.18
N ILE A 129 29.16 -16.25 -4.74
CA ILE A 129 28.93 -14.99 -5.47
C ILE A 129 30.13 -14.06 -5.28
N ARG A 130 30.53 -13.35 -6.35
CA ARG A 130 31.57 -12.31 -6.29
C ARG A 130 31.19 -11.23 -5.26
N PRO A 131 32.13 -10.73 -4.43
CA PRO A 131 31.81 -9.83 -3.30
C PRO A 131 31.12 -8.52 -3.73
N ARG A 132 31.45 -7.96 -4.90
CA ARG A 132 30.78 -6.77 -5.45
C ARG A 132 29.29 -6.97 -5.70
N GLN A 133 28.93 -8.17 -6.15
CA GLN A 133 27.57 -8.59 -6.45
C GLN A 133 26.78 -8.91 -5.16
N LYS A 134 27.47 -9.52 -4.18
CA LYS A 134 26.95 -9.77 -2.83
C LYS A 134 26.59 -8.47 -2.10
N LEU A 135 27.40 -7.41 -2.24
CA LEU A 135 27.13 -6.11 -1.61
C LEU A 135 25.82 -5.49 -2.11
N GLY A 136 25.57 -5.48 -3.43
CA GLY A 136 24.32 -4.96 -3.99
C GLY A 136 23.08 -5.71 -3.45
N LEU A 137 23.20 -7.02 -3.27
CA LEU A 137 22.16 -7.85 -2.66
C LEU A 137 21.85 -7.47 -1.21
N VAL A 138 22.91 -7.30 -0.40
CA VAL A 138 22.77 -6.91 1.00
C VAL A 138 22.10 -5.54 1.11
N ILE A 139 22.51 -4.57 0.27
CA ILE A 139 21.89 -3.23 0.24
C ILE A 139 20.40 -3.32 -0.10
N LEU A 140 20.05 -4.06 -1.15
CA LEU A 140 18.64 -4.22 -1.56
C LEU A 140 17.82 -4.94 -0.47
N PHE A 141 18.40 -5.92 0.22
CA PHE A 141 17.75 -6.62 1.32
C PHE A 141 17.48 -5.70 2.52
N ILE A 142 18.48 -4.90 2.93
CA ILE A 142 18.33 -3.89 3.98
C ILE A 142 17.26 -2.86 3.59
N LEU A 143 17.26 -2.41 2.33
CA LEU A 143 16.28 -1.46 1.82
C LEU A 143 14.86 -2.07 1.83
N GLY A 144 14.72 -3.34 1.46
CA GLY A 144 13.47 -4.10 1.57
C GLY A 144 12.97 -4.23 3.00
N LEU A 145 13.85 -4.58 3.94
CA LEU A 145 13.52 -4.63 5.37
C LEU A 145 13.10 -3.25 5.91
N PHE A 146 13.84 -2.21 5.56
CA PHE A 146 13.54 -0.84 5.94
C PHE A 146 12.15 -0.40 5.45
N THR A 147 11.83 -0.65 4.18
CA THR A 147 10.50 -0.32 3.64
C THR A 147 9.37 -1.07 4.35
N SER A 148 9.61 -2.32 4.77
CA SER A 148 8.64 -3.12 5.54
C SER A 148 8.39 -2.51 6.92
N VAL A 149 9.45 -2.08 7.63
CA VAL A 149 9.33 -1.40 8.92
C VAL A 149 8.57 -0.08 8.78
N CYS A 150 8.89 0.74 7.76
CA CYS A 150 8.13 1.97 7.48
C CYS A 150 6.64 1.70 7.22
N SER A 151 6.32 0.59 6.53
CA SER A 151 4.94 0.16 6.27
C SER A 151 4.18 -0.13 7.57
N VAL A 152 4.82 -0.88 8.49
CA VAL A 152 4.24 -1.20 9.80
C VAL A 152 4.05 0.06 10.64
N MET A 153 5.06 0.94 10.72
CA MET A 153 4.97 2.21 11.43
C MET A 153 3.80 3.06 10.93
N ARG A 154 3.62 3.17 9.62
CA ARG A 154 2.47 3.85 9.01
C ARG A 154 1.15 3.23 9.47
N MET A 155 1.05 1.90 9.50
CA MET A 155 -0.17 1.22 9.95
C MET A 155 -0.49 1.53 11.42
N VAL A 156 0.52 1.54 12.29
CA VAL A 156 0.37 1.92 13.70
C VAL A 156 -0.10 3.37 13.83
N GLN A 157 0.54 4.30 13.09
CA GLN A 157 0.12 5.70 13.08
C GLN A 157 -1.33 5.88 12.67
N ILE A 158 -1.80 5.18 11.63
CA ILE A 158 -3.20 5.23 11.20
C ILE A 158 -4.15 4.76 12.32
N LYS A 159 -3.80 3.69 13.05
CA LYS A 159 -4.59 3.20 14.19
C LYS A 159 -4.61 4.21 15.34
N THR A 160 -3.48 4.83 15.65
CA THR A 160 -3.35 5.87 16.69
C THR A 160 -4.15 7.12 16.33
N ILE A 161 -4.06 7.61 15.10
CA ILE A 161 -4.83 8.77 14.61
C ILE A 161 -6.33 8.47 14.67
N THR A 162 -6.75 7.24 14.37
CA THR A 162 -8.17 6.85 14.43
C THR A 162 -8.67 6.80 15.87
N LYS A 163 -7.88 6.27 16.82
CA LYS A 163 -8.23 6.22 18.26
C LYS A 163 -8.19 7.59 18.94
N GLY A 164 -7.25 8.46 18.54
CA GLY A 164 -7.04 9.79 19.12
C GLY A 164 -8.00 10.88 18.63
N ARG A 165 -8.85 10.60 17.63
CA ARG A 165 -9.74 11.60 16.99
C ARG A 165 -11.06 11.83 17.76
N LYS A 166 -11.08 11.76 19.10
CA LYS A 166 -12.27 12.09 19.91
C LYS A 166 -12.47 13.61 20.18
N PRO A 167 -11.44 14.45 20.41
CA PRO A 167 -11.66 15.87 20.69
C PRO A 167 -11.89 16.74 19.44
N SER A 168 -11.41 16.33 18.26
CA SER A 168 -11.68 17.03 16.99
C SER A 168 -12.99 16.63 16.32
N LEU A 169 -13.65 15.56 16.77
CA LEU A 169 -14.93 15.12 16.23
C LEU A 169 -16.06 16.13 16.53
N CYS A 170 -16.07 16.80 17.70
CA CYS A 170 -17.01 17.88 17.99
C CYS A 170 -16.80 19.09 17.07
N LYS A 171 -15.53 19.46 16.79
CA LYS A 171 -15.21 20.57 15.88
C LYS A 171 -15.55 20.21 14.43
N ALA A 172 -15.23 18.99 14.01
CA ALA A 172 -15.57 18.47 12.69
C ALA A 172 -17.08 18.23 12.51
N LYS A 173 -17.81 17.84 13.56
CA LYS A 173 -19.27 17.67 13.53
C LYS A 173 -19.96 19.01 13.32
N ASN A 174 -19.61 20.03 14.10
CA ASN A 174 -20.12 21.39 13.90
C ASN A 174 -19.76 21.95 12.51
N GLU A 175 -18.60 21.60 11.96
CA GLU A 175 -18.22 21.98 10.58
C GLU A 175 -18.97 21.18 9.50
N ILE A 176 -19.22 19.89 9.71
CA ILE A 176 -20.05 19.06 8.81
C ILE A 176 -21.52 19.52 8.86
N GLU A 177 -22.02 19.93 10.02
CA GLU A 177 -23.34 20.56 10.20
C GLU A 177 -23.45 21.83 9.34
N CYS A 178 -22.45 22.70 9.41
CA CYS A 178 -22.36 23.93 8.60
C CYS A 178 -22.26 23.65 7.09
N LEU A 179 -21.60 22.55 6.69
CA LEU A 179 -21.54 22.08 5.29
C LEU A 179 -22.86 21.45 4.81
N ARG A 180 -23.72 21.01 5.73
CA ARG A 180 -25.04 20.44 5.45
C ARG A 180 -26.09 21.54 5.26
N GLU A 181 -25.95 22.65 5.96
CA GLU A 181 -26.82 23.84 5.83
C GLU A 181 -26.61 24.61 4.50
N HIS A 182 -25.44 24.49 3.86
CA HIS A 182 -25.15 25.08 2.55
C HIS A 182 -24.64 24.04 1.54
N PRO A 183 -25.53 23.19 0.99
CA PRO A 183 -25.15 22.14 0.06
C PRO A 183 -24.72 22.68 -1.32
N ALA A 184 -25.21 23.86 -1.70
CA ALA A 184 -24.97 24.51 -2.98
C ALA A 184 -25.05 26.03 -2.83
N LEU A 185 -23.88 26.67 -2.77
CA LEU A 185 -23.67 28.01 -3.31
C LEU A 185 -22.34 27.96 -4.08
#